data_AF-G9Y490-F1
#
_entry.id   AF-G9Y490-F1
#
_cell.length_a   1.000
_cell.length_b   1.000
_cell.length_c   1.000
_cell.angle_alpha   90.00
_cell.angle_beta   90.00
_cell.angle_gamma   90.00
#
_symmetry.space_group_name_H-M   'P 1'
#
loop_
_entity.id
_entity.type
_entity.pdbx_description
1 polymer ?
#
loop_
_entity_poly.entity_id
_entity_poly.type
_entity_poly.pdbx_seq_one_letter_code
_entity_poly.pdbx_strand_id
1 'polypeptide(L)'
;MPLALFALTISAFAIGTTEFVIVGLIPTIAADLQVSLPSAGLLVSLYALGVAIGAPVLTALTGRMPRKTLLIGLMVLFTLGNLLAWKAPGYTSLMTARVLTGLAHGVFFSIGSTLATSLVPKEKAASAIAIMFTGLTVALVTGVPLGTFIGQHFGWHETFLAVSLLGIVALIGSLIFVPNGLKHTPPASIARQLTILKQPRLLMVYAKTALGYGGNFVAFTFLAPILQQVSGFSAGAVT
;
A
#
# COMPACT_ATOMS: atom_id res chain seq x y z
N MET A 1 18.20 -16.73 6.48
CA MET A 1 16.76 -16.51 6.20
C MET A 1 16.55 -16.49 4.71
N PRO A 2 15.40 -16.96 4.16
CA PRO A 2 15.18 -17.04 2.72
C PRO A 2 15.28 -15.66 2.05
N LEU A 3 16.04 -15.55 0.95
CA LEU A 3 16.13 -14.31 0.14
C LEU A 3 14.75 -13.85 -0.37
N ALA A 4 13.84 -14.80 -0.58
CA ALA A 4 12.44 -14.53 -0.89
C ALA A 4 11.72 -13.67 0.15
N LEU A 5 12.04 -13.79 1.45
CA LEU A 5 11.43 -12.93 2.48
C LEU A 5 11.90 -11.49 2.35
N PHE A 6 13.16 -11.26 1.98
CA PHE A 6 13.65 -9.90 1.73
C PHE A 6 13.00 -9.29 0.49
N ALA A 7 12.75 -10.08 -0.56
CA ALA A 7 11.98 -9.61 -1.73
C ALA A 7 10.55 -9.17 -1.34
N LEU A 8 9.86 -9.95 -0.50
CA LEU A 8 8.56 -9.58 0.04
C LEU A 8 8.63 -8.34 0.95
N THR A 9 9.71 -8.20 1.72
CA THR A 9 9.95 -7.04 2.60
C THR A 9 10.15 -5.75 1.79
N ILE A 10 10.96 -5.81 0.72
CA ILE A 10 11.17 -4.67 -0.19
C ILE A 10 9.86 -4.30 -0.89
N SER A 11 9.05 -5.29 -1.26
CA SER A 11 7.72 -5.06 -1.83
C SER A 11 6.78 -4.36 -0.83
N ALA A 12 6.75 -4.82 0.43
CA ALA A 12 5.99 -4.18 1.50
C ALA A 12 6.48 -2.76 1.79
N PHE A 13 7.79 -2.52 1.71
CA PHE A 13 8.39 -1.19 1.83
C PHE A 13 7.90 -0.26 0.73
N ALA A 14 8.02 -0.66 -0.54
CA ALA A 14 7.57 0.18 -1.68
C ALA A 14 6.07 0.51 -1.59
N ILE A 15 5.24 -0.47 -1.23
CA ILE A 15 3.80 -0.28 -1.04
C ILE A 15 3.52 0.66 0.13
N GLY A 16 4.17 0.46 1.28
CA GLY A 16 4.04 1.34 2.44
C GLY A 16 4.44 2.78 2.15
N THR A 17 5.54 2.97 1.43
CA THR A 17 5.97 4.31 1.02
C THR A 17 4.92 4.96 0.14
N THR A 18 4.41 4.26 -0.87
CA THR A 18 3.34 4.75 -1.76
C THR A 18 2.10 5.16 -1.00
N GLU A 19 1.68 4.33 -0.05
CA GLU A 19 0.44 4.54 0.68
C GLU A 19 0.48 5.84 1.47
N PHE A 20 1.58 6.06 2.21
CA PHE A 20 1.65 7.09 3.24
C PHE A 20 2.38 8.36 2.81
N VAL A 21 3.25 8.32 1.78
CA VAL A 21 4.02 9.50 1.36
C VAL A 21 3.12 10.66 0.92
N ILE A 22 1.93 10.36 0.41
CA ILE A 22 0.95 11.35 -0.01
C ILE A 22 0.58 12.32 1.13
N VAL A 23 0.64 11.88 2.39
CA VAL A 23 0.30 12.72 3.56
C VAL A 23 1.19 13.95 3.63
N GLY A 24 2.50 13.78 3.43
CA GLY A 24 3.46 14.89 3.39
C GLY A 24 3.34 15.75 2.12
N LEU A 25 2.75 15.21 1.06
CA LEU A 25 2.59 15.87 -0.24
C LEU A 25 1.22 16.54 -0.43
N ILE A 26 0.27 16.38 0.49
CA ILE A 26 -1.07 16.98 0.36
C ILE A 26 -1.02 18.49 0.12
N PRO A 27 -0.24 19.30 0.86
CA PRO A 27 -0.16 20.74 0.61
C PRO A 27 0.37 21.08 -0.79
N THR A 28 1.41 20.38 -1.24
CA THR A 28 2.03 20.63 -2.55
C THR A 28 1.14 20.20 -3.69
N ILE A 29 0.46 19.05 -3.57
CA ILE A 29 -0.52 18.56 -4.56
C ILE A 29 -1.74 19.48 -4.64
N ALA A 30 -2.25 19.95 -3.49
CA ALA A 30 -3.39 20.86 -3.46
C ALA A 30 -3.08 22.17 -4.19
N ALA A 31 -1.89 22.73 -3.94
CA ALA A 31 -1.43 23.94 -4.62
C ALA A 31 -1.19 23.72 -6.12
N ASP A 32 -0.49 22.64 -6.50
CA ASP A 32 -0.13 22.39 -7.90
C ASP A 32 -1.36 22.08 -8.77
N LEU A 33 -2.28 21.24 -8.26
CA LEU A 33 -3.49 20.85 -8.97
C LEU A 33 -4.67 21.81 -8.78
N GLN A 34 -4.47 22.90 -8.04
CA GLN A 34 -5.49 23.92 -7.74
C GLN A 34 -6.79 23.33 -7.17
N VAL A 35 -6.64 22.37 -6.24
CA VAL A 35 -7.76 21.74 -5.52
C VAL A 35 -7.73 22.09 -4.04
N SER A 36 -8.88 21.98 -3.37
CA SER A 36 -8.93 22.22 -1.92
C SER A 36 -8.11 21.18 -1.14
N LEU A 37 -7.60 21.54 0.04
CA LEU A 37 -6.91 20.59 0.94
C LEU A 37 -7.78 19.36 1.28
N PRO A 38 -9.09 19.51 1.61
CA PRO A 38 -9.97 18.36 1.78
C PRO A 38 -10.04 17.46 0.54
N SER A 39 -10.08 18.04 -0.66
CA SER A 39 -10.04 17.28 -1.93
C SER A 39 -8.73 16.51 -2.07
N ALA A 40 -7.57 17.13 -1.84
CA ALA A 40 -6.28 16.42 -1.85
C ALA A 40 -6.24 15.29 -0.81
N GLY A 41 -6.82 15.49 0.38
CA GLY A 41 -6.96 14.45 1.41
C GLY A 41 -7.75 13.22 0.97
N LEU A 42 -8.72 13.36 0.07
CA LEU A 42 -9.47 12.22 -0.48
C LEU A 42 -8.59 11.24 -1.26
N LEU A 43 -7.38 11.63 -1.72
CA LEU A 43 -6.43 10.71 -2.34
C LEU A 43 -5.96 9.61 -1.36
N VAL A 44 -5.97 9.88 -0.05
CA VAL A 44 -5.74 8.86 1.00
C VAL A 44 -6.96 7.95 1.12
N SER A 45 -8.15 8.55 1.27
CA SER A 45 -9.40 7.80 1.45
C SER A 45 -9.72 6.89 0.26
N LEU A 46 -9.51 7.35 -0.96
CA LEU A 46 -9.79 6.59 -2.18
C LEU A 46 -8.76 5.47 -2.42
N TYR A 47 -7.50 5.69 -2.04
CA TYR A 47 -6.51 4.61 -1.99
C TYR A 47 -6.94 3.54 -0.98
N ALA A 48 -7.30 3.95 0.24
CA ALA A 48 -7.78 3.04 1.29
C ALA A 48 -9.06 2.30 0.89
N LEU A 49 -9.97 2.96 0.16
CA LEU A 49 -11.15 2.32 -0.43
C LEU A 49 -10.76 1.27 -1.48
N GLY A 50 -9.79 1.59 -2.33
CA GLY A 50 -9.17 0.64 -3.27
C GLY A 50 -8.59 -0.58 -2.55
N VAL A 51 -7.91 -0.39 -1.42
CA VAL A 51 -7.40 -1.49 -0.57
C VAL A 51 -8.56 -2.32 0.00
N ALA A 52 -9.54 -1.66 0.62
CA ALA A 52 -10.65 -2.30 1.31
C ALA A 52 -11.54 -3.13 0.38
N ILE A 53 -11.80 -2.63 -0.84
CA ILE A 53 -12.59 -3.33 -1.86
C ILE A 53 -11.71 -4.33 -2.63
N GLY A 54 -10.50 -3.93 -2.99
CA GLY A 54 -9.57 -4.72 -3.81
C GLY A 54 -9.19 -6.03 -3.14
N ALA A 55 -8.91 -6.00 -1.83
CA ALA A 55 -8.54 -7.20 -1.08
C ALA A 55 -9.55 -8.35 -1.22
N PRO A 56 -10.85 -8.23 -0.85
CA PRO A 56 -11.82 -9.31 -0.99
C PRO A 56 -12.15 -9.62 -2.44
N VAL A 57 -12.34 -8.60 -3.30
CA VAL A 57 -12.78 -8.80 -4.69
C VAL A 57 -11.70 -9.53 -5.49
N LEU A 58 -10.47 -9.01 -5.50
CA LEU A 58 -9.40 -9.64 -6.26
C LEU A 58 -9.00 -10.97 -5.64
N THR A 59 -8.98 -11.12 -4.31
CA THR A 59 -8.71 -12.44 -3.70
C THR A 59 -9.73 -13.50 -4.15
N ALA A 60 -11.00 -13.13 -4.28
CA ALA A 60 -12.05 -14.03 -4.80
C ALA A 60 -11.82 -14.38 -6.28
N LEU A 61 -11.48 -13.39 -7.11
CA LEU A 61 -11.26 -13.57 -8.56
C LEU A 61 -9.96 -14.31 -8.89
N THR A 62 -8.90 -14.05 -8.14
CA THR A 62 -7.55 -14.59 -8.39
C THR A 62 -7.24 -15.82 -7.53
N GLY A 63 -8.24 -16.34 -6.82
CA GLY A 63 -8.05 -17.39 -5.84
C GLY A 63 -7.48 -18.69 -6.40
N ARG A 64 -7.62 -18.94 -7.71
CA ARG A 64 -7.05 -20.11 -8.43
C ARG A 64 -5.67 -19.85 -9.04
N MET A 65 -5.19 -18.61 -9.05
CA MET A 65 -3.91 -18.27 -9.65
C MET A 65 -2.75 -18.78 -8.78
N PRO A 66 -1.65 -19.27 -9.39
CA PRO A 66 -0.43 -19.57 -8.64
C PRO A 66 0.03 -18.33 -7.86
N ARG A 67 0.43 -18.52 -6.59
CA ARG A 67 0.70 -17.41 -5.67
C ARG A 67 1.82 -16.48 -6.17
N LYS A 68 2.88 -17.04 -6.76
CA LYS A 68 3.95 -16.25 -7.38
C LYS A 68 3.42 -15.44 -8.56
N THR A 69 2.67 -16.05 -9.47
CA THR A 69 2.07 -15.34 -10.63
C THR A 69 1.20 -14.18 -10.17
N LEU A 70 0.38 -14.39 -9.13
CA LEU A 70 -0.43 -13.33 -8.54
C LEU A 70 0.44 -12.23 -7.92
N LEU A 71 1.45 -12.58 -7.12
CA LEU A 71 2.40 -11.61 -6.56
C LEU A 71 3.04 -10.74 -7.65
N ILE A 72 3.55 -11.36 -8.72
CA ILE A 72 4.16 -10.66 -9.85
C ILE A 72 3.14 -9.72 -10.52
N GLY A 73 1.92 -10.20 -10.79
CA GLY A 73 0.85 -9.37 -11.36
C GLY A 73 0.50 -8.15 -10.50
N LEU A 74 0.45 -8.33 -9.17
CA LEU A 74 0.20 -7.24 -8.22
C LEU A 74 1.35 -6.23 -8.23
N MET A 75 2.61 -6.69 -8.27
CA MET A 75 3.76 -5.79 -8.34
C MET A 75 3.86 -5.05 -9.67
N VAL A 76 3.43 -5.67 -10.77
CA VAL A 76 3.28 -4.99 -12.07
C VAL A 76 2.19 -3.92 -11.99
N LEU A 77 1.00 -4.25 -11.49
CA LEU A 77 -0.10 -3.29 -11.33
C LEU A 77 0.30 -2.11 -10.43
N PHE A 78 0.98 -2.39 -9.33
CA PHE A 78 1.54 -1.40 -8.42
C PHE A 78 2.54 -0.46 -9.13
N THR A 79 3.48 -1.03 -9.87
CA THR A 79 4.54 -0.27 -10.56
C THR A 79 3.94 0.62 -11.64
N LEU A 80 3.05 0.07 -12.47
CA LEU A 80 2.35 0.79 -13.53
C LEU A 80 1.43 1.86 -12.95
N GLY A 81 0.70 1.57 -11.87
CA GLY A 81 -0.14 2.55 -11.21
C GLY A 81 0.65 3.74 -10.66
N ASN A 82 1.86 3.51 -10.12
CA ASN A 82 2.74 4.60 -9.73
C ASN A 82 3.34 5.36 -10.92
N LEU A 83 3.62 4.71 -12.05
CA LEU A 83 3.99 5.42 -13.29
C LEU A 83 2.86 6.30 -13.82
N LEU A 84 1.61 5.85 -13.69
CA LEU A 84 0.44 6.67 -14.02
C LEU A 84 0.33 7.88 -13.09
N ALA A 85 0.61 7.72 -11.79
CA ALA A 85 0.65 8.84 -10.84
C ALA A 85 1.78 9.83 -11.16
N TRP A 86 2.96 9.34 -11.52
CA TRP A 86 4.07 10.19 -11.97
C TRP A 86 3.72 11.00 -13.24
N LYS A 87 2.94 10.42 -14.16
CA LYS A 87 2.50 11.12 -15.37
C LYS A 87 1.13 11.78 -15.25
N ALA A 88 0.57 11.90 -14.05
CA ALA A 88 -0.79 12.39 -13.87
C ALA A 88 -0.88 13.88 -14.22
N PRO A 89 -1.61 14.29 -15.28
CA PRO A 89 -1.79 15.70 -15.63
C PRO A 89 -2.75 16.45 -14.71
N GLY A 90 -3.48 15.74 -13.83
CA GLY A 90 -4.47 16.38 -12.98
C GLY A 90 -5.08 15.46 -11.92
N TYR A 91 -5.93 16.03 -11.07
CA TYR A 91 -6.49 15.37 -9.89
C TYR A 91 -7.20 14.06 -10.20
N THR A 92 -8.05 14.02 -11.24
CA THR A 92 -8.79 12.80 -11.60
C THR A 92 -7.85 11.68 -12.05
N SER A 93 -6.82 11.99 -12.84
CA SER A 93 -5.84 10.99 -13.27
C SER A 93 -5.01 10.44 -12.11
N LEU A 94 -4.59 11.31 -11.17
CA LEU A 94 -3.91 10.91 -9.95
C LEU A 94 -4.80 10.03 -9.08
N MET A 95 -6.06 10.43 -8.91
CA MET A 95 -7.07 9.66 -8.18
C MET A 95 -7.26 8.26 -8.76
N THR A 96 -7.39 8.13 -10.08
CA THR A 96 -7.48 6.82 -10.75
C THR A 96 -6.23 5.98 -10.49
N ALA A 97 -5.03 6.58 -10.61
CA ALA A 97 -3.78 5.89 -10.31
C ALA A 97 -3.72 5.40 -8.84
N ARG A 98 -4.23 6.20 -7.89
CA ARG A 98 -4.35 5.85 -6.46
C ARG A 98 -5.28 4.68 -6.23
N VAL A 99 -6.45 4.66 -6.87
CA VAL A 99 -7.39 3.53 -6.74
C VAL A 99 -6.75 2.26 -7.32
N LEU A 100 -6.14 2.32 -8.50
CA LEU A 100 -5.48 1.18 -9.14
C LEU A 100 -4.33 0.61 -8.29
N THR A 101 -3.48 1.47 -7.72
CA THR A 101 -2.40 1.04 -6.83
C THR A 101 -2.94 0.47 -5.51
N GLY A 102 -4.01 1.06 -4.95
CA GLY A 102 -4.68 0.56 -3.76
C GLY A 102 -5.26 -0.85 -3.93
N LEU A 103 -5.80 -1.16 -5.12
CA LEU A 103 -6.28 -2.52 -5.43
C LEU A 103 -5.14 -3.56 -5.31
N ALA A 104 -3.95 -3.25 -5.82
CA ALA A 104 -2.79 -4.13 -5.73
C ALA A 104 -2.35 -4.34 -4.27
N HIS A 105 -2.33 -3.25 -3.50
CA HIS A 105 -1.95 -3.26 -2.10
C HIS A 105 -2.85 -4.21 -1.25
N GLY A 106 -4.17 -4.12 -1.39
CA GLY A 106 -5.09 -4.92 -0.57
C GLY A 106 -4.87 -6.44 -0.68
N VAL A 107 -4.52 -6.92 -1.87
CA VAL A 107 -4.26 -8.35 -2.10
C VAL A 107 -2.84 -8.74 -1.68
N PHE A 108 -1.88 -7.82 -1.87
CA PHE A 108 -0.47 -8.08 -1.64
C PHE A 108 -0.20 -8.59 -0.21
N PHE A 109 -0.69 -7.92 0.83
CA PHE A 109 -0.38 -8.34 2.21
C PHE A 109 -0.99 -9.70 2.59
N SER A 110 -2.16 -10.04 2.04
CA SER A 110 -2.79 -11.35 2.23
C SER A 110 -1.97 -12.47 1.59
N ILE A 111 -1.60 -12.31 0.32
CA ILE A 111 -0.81 -13.28 -0.43
C ILE A 111 0.63 -13.34 0.08
N GLY A 112 1.23 -12.19 0.36
CA GLY A 112 2.57 -12.03 0.91
C GLY A 112 2.72 -12.76 2.24
N SER A 113 1.77 -12.62 3.17
CA SER A 113 1.79 -13.35 4.45
C SER A 113 1.71 -14.87 4.24
N THR A 114 0.86 -15.31 3.31
CA THR A 114 0.75 -16.73 2.94
C THR A 114 2.04 -17.25 2.32
N LEU A 115 2.66 -16.48 1.42
CA LEU A 115 3.95 -16.80 0.82
C LEU A 115 5.05 -16.85 1.89
N ALA A 116 5.15 -15.82 2.75
CA ALA A 116 6.14 -15.72 3.81
C ALA A 116 6.13 -16.95 4.74
N THR A 117 4.94 -17.37 5.17
CA THR A 117 4.78 -18.56 6.02
C THR A 117 5.11 -19.87 5.29
N SER A 118 4.92 -19.94 3.97
CA SER A 118 5.28 -21.12 3.17
C SER A 118 6.80 -21.27 2.93
N LEU A 119 7.58 -20.22 3.19
CA LEU A 119 9.03 -20.18 2.97
C LEU A 119 9.84 -20.62 4.19
N VAL A 120 9.19 -20.88 5.31
CA VAL A 120 9.84 -21.17 6.59
C VAL A 120 9.17 -22.36 7.31
N PRO A 121 9.86 -22.99 8.27
CA PRO A 121 9.22 -23.94 9.18
C PRO A 121 8.06 -23.31 9.95
N LYS A 122 7.06 -24.11 10.35
CA LYS A 122 5.82 -23.65 11.00
C LYS A 122 6.08 -22.81 12.24
N GLU A 123 7.10 -23.17 13.00
CA GLU A 123 7.50 -22.52 14.26
C GLU A 123 8.03 -21.09 14.02
N LYS A 124 8.43 -20.78 12.78
CA LYS A 124 8.95 -19.46 12.36
C LYS A 124 7.95 -18.66 11.53
N ALA A 125 6.72 -19.14 11.37
CA ALA A 125 5.69 -18.50 10.53
C ALA A 125 5.40 -17.06 10.98
N ALA A 126 5.24 -16.83 12.28
CA ALA A 126 5.00 -15.49 12.83
C ALA A 126 6.19 -14.55 12.57
N SER A 127 7.43 -15.04 12.74
CA SER A 127 8.63 -14.26 12.45
C SER A 127 8.74 -13.91 10.96
N ALA A 128 8.39 -14.81 10.05
CA ALA A 128 8.40 -14.53 8.62
C ALA A 128 7.39 -13.43 8.23
N ILE A 129 6.19 -13.46 8.82
CA ILE A 129 5.21 -12.37 8.64
C ILE A 129 5.77 -11.06 9.22
N ALA A 130 6.33 -11.09 10.43
CA ALA A 130 6.89 -9.90 11.07
C ALA A 130 8.02 -9.27 10.23
N ILE A 131 8.93 -10.08 9.66
CA ILE A 131 10.01 -9.61 8.78
C ILE A 131 9.43 -8.94 7.53
N MET A 132 8.42 -9.56 6.90
CA MET A 132 7.76 -8.96 5.74
C MET A 132 7.14 -7.59 6.11
N PHE A 133 6.40 -7.53 7.21
CA PHE A 133 5.78 -6.28 7.70
C PHE A 133 6.80 -5.25 8.19
N THR A 134 8.03 -5.66 8.53
CA THR A 134 9.11 -4.71 8.84
C THR A 134 9.35 -3.76 7.68
N GLY A 135 9.14 -4.19 6.43
CA GLY A 135 9.21 -3.31 5.26
C GLY A 135 8.25 -2.13 5.37
N LEU A 136 7.00 -2.37 5.80
CA LEU A 136 6.01 -1.32 6.05
C LEU A 136 6.46 -0.37 7.16
N THR A 137 6.95 -0.90 8.29
CA THR A 137 7.46 -0.08 9.39
C THR A 137 8.62 0.82 8.95
N VAL A 138 9.60 0.26 8.24
CA VAL A 138 10.74 1.02 7.71
C VAL A 138 10.27 2.05 6.70
N ALA A 139 9.24 1.77 5.90
CA ALA A 139 8.67 2.73 4.96
C ALA A 139 8.10 3.97 5.66
N LEU A 140 7.41 3.81 6.79
CA LEU A 140 6.91 4.97 7.56
C LEU A 140 8.05 5.83 8.09
N VAL A 141 9.12 5.21 8.60
CA VAL A 141 10.22 5.92 9.25
C VAL A 141 11.19 6.56 8.24
N THR A 142 11.35 5.97 7.05
CA THR A 142 12.36 6.40 6.08
C THR A 142 11.78 6.75 4.72
N GLY A 143 10.98 5.86 4.14
CA GLY A 143 10.43 6.04 2.81
C GLY A 143 9.50 7.25 2.70
N VAL A 144 8.65 7.47 3.71
CA VAL A 144 7.71 8.60 3.75
C VAL A 144 8.46 9.94 3.87
N PRO A 145 9.41 10.12 4.81
CA PRO A 145 10.23 11.33 4.85
C PRO A 145 11.02 11.60 3.58
N LEU A 146 11.74 10.58 3.07
CA LEU A 146 12.53 10.73 1.85
C LEU A 146 11.66 11.06 0.65
N GLY A 147 10.51 10.41 0.52
CA GLY A 147 9.59 10.69 -0.56
C GLY A 147 8.93 12.06 -0.44
N THR A 148 8.66 12.53 0.77
CA THR A 148 8.15 13.90 1.03
C THR A 148 9.22 14.93 0.67
N PHE A 149 10.46 14.71 1.10
CA PHE A 149 11.61 15.53 0.76
C PHE A 149 11.81 15.64 -0.76
N ILE A 150 11.75 14.52 -1.49
CA ILE A 150 11.82 14.50 -2.95
C ILE A 150 10.70 15.37 -3.54
N GLY A 151 9.47 15.19 -3.07
CA GLY A 151 8.31 15.90 -3.62
C GLY A 151 8.32 17.40 -3.34
N GLN A 152 8.91 17.82 -2.22
CA GLN A 152 9.09 19.24 -1.89
C GLN A 152 10.16 19.93 -2.74
N HIS A 153 11.24 19.21 -3.12
CA HIS A 153 12.38 19.81 -3.82
C HIS A 153 12.35 19.62 -5.34
N PHE A 154 11.81 18.51 -5.82
CA PHE A 154 11.82 18.11 -7.24
C PHE A 154 10.41 18.03 -7.84
N GLY A 155 9.37 18.25 -7.05
CA GLY A 155 7.98 18.09 -7.45
C GLY A 155 7.39 16.74 -7.04
N TRP A 156 6.12 16.73 -6.65
CA TRP A 156 5.45 15.56 -6.07
C TRP A 156 5.35 14.38 -7.05
N HIS A 157 5.35 14.63 -8.37
CA HIS A 157 5.39 13.58 -9.39
C HIS A 157 6.64 12.70 -9.24
N GLU A 158 7.80 13.29 -8.95
CA GLU A 158 9.07 12.57 -8.87
C GLU A 158 9.13 11.58 -7.70
N THR A 159 8.36 11.84 -6.64
CA THR A 159 8.15 10.86 -5.57
C THR A 159 7.50 9.58 -6.10
N PHE A 160 6.50 9.70 -6.97
CA PHE A 160 5.85 8.54 -7.58
C PHE A 160 6.76 7.80 -8.56
N LEU A 161 7.65 8.52 -9.26
CA LEU A 161 8.68 7.89 -10.08
C LEU A 161 9.65 7.08 -9.21
N ALA A 162 10.19 7.67 -8.13
CA ALA A 162 11.09 6.99 -7.21
C ALA A 162 10.47 5.73 -6.61
N VAL A 163 9.21 5.82 -6.19
CA VAL A 163 8.43 4.68 -5.70
C VAL A 163 8.19 3.63 -6.78
N SER A 164 7.96 4.03 -8.03
CA SER A 164 7.83 3.09 -9.14
C SER A 164 9.15 2.33 -9.40
N LEU A 165 10.29 3.01 -9.32
CA LEU A 165 11.61 2.37 -9.40
C LEU A 165 11.82 1.35 -8.27
N LEU A 166 11.39 1.68 -7.04
CA LEU A 166 11.36 0.72 -5.93
C LEU A 166 10.44 -0.48 -6.24
N GLY A 167 9.30 -0.23 -6.89
CA GLY A 167 8.39 -1.26 -7.40
C GLY A 167 9.07 -2.20 -8.40
N ILE A 168 9.89 -1.68 -9.31
CA ILE A 168 10.68 -2.49 -10.26
C ILE A 168 11.71 -3.35 -9.51
N VAL A 169 12.43 -2.80 -8.53
CA VAL A 169 13.37 -3.56 -7.70
C VAL A 169 12.65 -4.68 -6.95
N ALA A 170 11.50 -4.38 -6.36
CA ALA A 170 10.66 -5.34 -5.66
C ALA A 170 10.11 -6.45 -6.59
N LEU A 171 9.70 -6.07 -7.80
CA LEU A 171 9.24 -6.97 -8.85
C LEU A 171 10.34 -7.93 -9.30
N ILE A 172 11.54 -7.40 -9.61
CA ILE A 172 12.71 -8.19 -10.01
C ILE A 172 13.12 -9.14 -8.87
N GLY A 173 13.21 -8.64 -7.64
CA GLY A 173 13.51 -9.47 -6.47
C GLY A 173 12.48 -10.59 -6.29
N SER A 174 11.19 -10.29 -6.49
CA SER A 174 10.12 -11.30 -6.43
C SER A 174 10.22 -12.33 -7.55
N LEU A 175 10.59 -11.93 -8.76
CA LEU A 175 10.78 -12.83 -9.90
C LEU A 175 11.92 -13.82 -9.65
N ILE A 176 13.04 -13.32 -9.15
CA ILE A 176 14.28 -14.09 -8.96
C ILE A 176 14.19 -14.98 -7.72
N PHE A 177 13.77 -14.44 -6.58
CA PHE A 177 13.93 -15.13 -5.29
C PHE A 177 12.70 -15.91 -4.83
N VAL A 178 11.48 -15.55 -5.25
CA VAL A 178 10.27 -16.30 -4.83
C VAL A 178 10.19 -17.60 -5.63
N PRO A 179 10.16 -18.77 -4.98
CA PRO A 179 10.15 -20.05 -5.67
C PRO A 179 8.84 -20.30 -6.43
N ASN A 180 8.94 -21.07 -7.52
CA ASN A 180 7.79 -21.61 -8.23
C ASN A 180 7.21 -22.83 -7.48
N GLY A 181 5.96 -23.19 -7.74
CA GLY A 181 5.39 -24.47 -7.27
C GLY A 181 4.98 -24.51 -5.78
N LEU A 182 4.80 -23.36 -5.14
CA LEU A 182 4.27 -23.31 -3.78
C LEU A 182 2.87 -23.93 -3.70
N LYS A 183 2.65 -24.75 -2.67
CA LYS A 183 1.38 -25.48 -2.47
C LYS A 183 0.21 -24.51 -2.52
N HIS A 184 -0.67 -24.72 -3.48
CA HIS A 184 -1.86 -23.91 -3.69
C HIS A 184 -3.06 -24.64 -3.10
N THR A 185 -3.48 -24.24 -1.90
CA THR A 185 -4.76 -24.71 -1.35
C THR A 185 -5.89 -23.95 -2.06
N PRO A 186 -6.87 -24.65 -2.65
CA PRO A 186 -8.01 -24.00 -3.28
C PRO A 186 -8.72 -23.07 -2.28
N PRO A 187 -9.13 -21.87 -2.71
CA PRO A 187 -9.84 -20.94 -1.85
C PRO A 187 -11.21 -21.50 -1.47
N ALA A 188 -11.72 -21.11 -0.31
CA ALA A 188 -13.12 -21.33 0.04
C ALA A 188 -14.03 -20.67 -1.01
N SER A 189 -15.21 -21.25 -1.27
CA SER A 189 -16.15 -20.69 -2.24
C SER A 189 -16.53 -19.25 -1.89
N ILE A 190 -16.80 -18.43 -2.91
CA ILE A 190 -17.20 -17.01 -2.75
C ILE A 190 -18.42 -16.91 -1.83
N ALA A 191 -19.39 -17.81 -1.99
CA ALA A 191 -20.56 -17.90 -1.12
C ALA A 191 -20.17 -18.06 0.36
N ARG A 192 -19.19 -18.93 0.67
CA ARG A 192 -18.72 -19.13 2.04
C ARG A 192 -17.95 -17.92 2.59
N GLN A 193 -17.17 -17.23 1.76
CA GLN A 193 -16.49 -16.00 2.15
C GLN A 193 -17.49 -14.88 2.47
N LEU A 194 -18.55 -14.72 1.65
CA LEU A 194 -19.62 -13.74 1.88
C LEU A 194 -20.42 -14.03 3.15
N THR A 195 -20.68 -15.31 3.46
CA THR A 195 -21.37 -15.69 4.70
C THR A 195 -20.56 -15.30 5.93
N ILE A 196 -19.23 -15.38 5.88
CA ILE A 196 -18.34 -14.96 6.98
C ILE A 196 -18.43 -13.44 7.18
N LEU A 197 -18.43 -12.64 6.11
CA LEU A 197 -18.56 -11.18 6.19
C LEU A 197 -19.90 -10.72 6.81
N LYS A 198 -20.95 -11.55 6.74
CA LYS A 198 -22.27 -11.26 7.33
C LYS A 198 -22.39 -11.66 8.79
N GLN A 199 -21.38 -12.29 9.39
CA GLN A 199 -21.48 -12.72 10.79
C GLN A 199 -21.51 -11.49 11.73
N PRO A 200 -22.54 -11.33 12.58
CA PRO A 200 -22.70 -10.13 13.42
C PRO A 200 -21.49 -9.83 14.32
N ARG A 201 -20.86 -10.87 14.87
CA ARG A 201 -19.65 -10.73 15.70
C ARG A 201 -18.47 -10.17 14.91
N LEU A 202 -18.27 -10.60 13.66
CA LEU A 202 -17.22 -10.09 12.80
C LEU A 202 -17.52 -8.66 12.33
N LEU A 203 -18.79 -8.36 12.01
CA LEU A 203 -19.22 -7.00 11.69
C LEU A 203 -18.94 -6.01 12.84
N MET A 204 -19.17 -6.41 14.10
CA MET A 204 -18.78 -5.58 15.25
C MET A 204 -17.26 -5.39 15.36
N VAL A 205 -16.46 -6.41 15.04
CA VAL A 205 -15.00 -6.27 15.02
C VAL A 205 -14.57 -5.30 13.92
N TYR A 206 -15.10 -5.46 12.70
CA TYR A 206 -14.82 -4.56 11.59
C TYR A 206 -15.24 -3.12 11.88
N ALA A 207 -16.42 -2.92 12.49
CA ALA A 207 -16.89 -1.59 12.89
C ALA A 207 -15.96 -0.94 13.92
N LYS A 208 -15.54 -1.69 14.96
CA LYS A 208 -14.58 -1.18 15.95
C LYS A 208 -13.24 -0.83 15.33
N THR A 209 -12.72 -1.67 14.44
CA THR A 209 -11.47 -1.40 13.72
C THR A 209 -11.61 -0.17 12.81
N ALA A 210 -12.71 -0.07 12.06
CA ALA A 210 -12.98 1.04 11.15
C ALA A 210 -13.14 2.38 11.91
N LEU A 211 -13.85 2.39 13.03
CA LEU A 211 -13.99 3.59 13.86
C LEU A 211 -12.67 3.97 14.54
N GLY A 212 -11.95 3.00 15.09
CA GLY A 212 -10.66 3.24 15.77
C GLY A 212 -9.59 3.76 14.82
N TYR A 213 -9.33 3.06 13.72
CA TYR A 213 -8.36 3.50 12.73
C TYR A 213 -8.85 4.70 11.92
N GLY A 214 -10.14 4.74 11.55
CA GLY A 214 -10.72 5.85 10.79
C GLY A 214 -10.56 7.19 11.51
N GLY A 215 -10.82 7.22 12.82
CA GLY A 215 -10.60 8.43 13.64
C GLY A 215 -9.13 8.88 13.63
N ASN A 216 -8.19 7.95 13.84
CA ASN A 216 -6.75 8.26 13.82
C ASN A 216 -6.29 8.77 12.44
N PHE A 217 -6.81 8.18 11.36
CA PHE A 217 -6.43 8.55 10.00
C PHE A 217 -6.90 9.94 9.58
N VAL A 218 -7.94 10.52 10.20
CA VAL A 218 -8.34 11.91 9.94
C VAL A 218 -7.20 12.87 10.32
N ALA A 219 -6.72 12.79 11.57
CA ALA A 219 -5.63 13.63 12.04
C ALA A 219 -4.33 13.33 11.28
N PHE A 220 -4.04 12.03 11.05
CA PHE A 220 -2.84 11.63 10.31
C PHE A 220 -2.83 12.14 8.86
N THR A 221 -3.97 12.11 8.16
CA THR A 221 -4.08 12.59 6.77
C THR A 221 -3.74 14.07 6.66
N PHE A 222 -4.14 14.88 7.64
CA PHE A 222 -3.86 16.32 7.64
C PHE A 222 -2.69 16.70 8.53
N LEU A 223 -1.80 15.75 8.86
CA LEU A 223 -0.67 16.00 9.75
C LEU A 223 0.23 17.12 9.24
N ALA A 224 0.60 17.10 7.95
CA ALA A 224 1.43 18.16 7.36
C ALA A 224 0.74 19.54 7.39
N PRO A 225 -0.51 19.71 6.92
CA PRO A 225 -1.26 20.95 7.11
C PRO A 225 -1.36 21.42 8.56
N ILE A 226 -1.61 20.52 9.51
CA ILE A 226 -1.68 20.86 10.95
C ILE A 226 -0.34 21.42 11.42
N LEU A 227 0.77 20.74 11.14
CA LEU A 227 2.10 21.17 11.57
C LEU A 227 2.51 22.51 10.94
N GLN A 228 2.19 22.72 9.66
CA GLN A 228 2.57 23.95 8.95
C GLN A 228 1.66 25.14 9.27
N GLN A 229 0.33 24.95 9.21
CA GLN A 229 -0.63 26.05 9.28
C GLN A 229 -1.11 26.36 10.71
N VAL A 230 -1.12 25.36 11.60
CA VAL A 230 -1.58 25.54 12.98
C VAL A 230 -0.41 25.65 13.94
N SER A 231 0.59 24.77 13.82
CA SER A 231 1.76 24.76 14.71
C SER A 231 2.91 25.66 14.24
N GLY A 232 2.88 26.16 13.00
CA GLY A 232 3.85 27.13 12.48
C GLY A 232 5.22 26.55 12.08
N PHE A 233 5.33 25.23 11.92
CA PHE A 233 6.57 24.60 11.44
C PHE A 233 6.82 24.94 9.96
N SER A 234 8.10 25.10 9.60
CA SER A 234 8.49 25.25 8.19
C SER A 234 8.28 23.94 7.43
N ALA A 235 8.06 24.00 6.12
CA ALA A 235 7.86 22.81 5.29
C ALA A 235 9.03 21.80 5.39
N GLY A 236 10.27 22.30 5.46
CA GLY A 236 11.47 21.47 5.61
C GLY A 236 11.64 20.83 7.00
N ALA A 237 10.90 21.27 8.01
CA ALA A 237 10.85 20.60 9.31
C ALA A 237 9.79 19.48 9.36
N VAL A 238 8.96 19.35 8.32
CA VAL A 238 7.86 18.38 8.19
C VAL A 238 8.18 17.36 7.08
N THR A 239 9.43 16.92 7.03
CA THR A 239 9.91 15.80 6.19
C THR A 239 10.05 14.56 7.04
#